data_AF-A0A8J7AQM8-F1
#
_entry.id   AF-A0A8J7AQM8-F1
#
_cell.length_a   1.000
_cell.length_b   1.000
_cell.length_c   1.000
_cell.angle_alpha   90.00
_cell.angle_beta   90.00
_cell.angle_gamma   90.00
#
_symmetry.space_group_name_H-M   'P 1'
#
loop_
_entity.id
_entity.type
_entity.pdbx_description
1 polymer ?
#
loop_
_entity_poly.entity_id
_entity_poly.type
_entity_poly.pdbx_seq_one_letter_code
_entity_poly.pdbx_strand_id
1 'polypeptide(L)'
;MADFDGQMLEEAVGILNDLRKCSNPVPPLYTDVFGLPLSATCTDLVERVEILSEEQLAIASYAFQVFRSYEQMLRVDTTEMAPRQRAASEAQMERVRLLIERTKSALVEAIGERNEK
;
A
#
# COMPACT_ATOMS: atom_id res chain seq x y z
N MET A 1 -13.56 -1.65 26.44
CA MET A 1 -12.45 -1.13 25.60
C MET A 1 -12.34 -2.14 24.45
N ALA A 2 -12.58 -1.83 23.19
CA ALA A 2 -12.70 -0.54 22.52
C ALA A 2 -13.73 -0.64 21.38
N ASP A 3 -14.52 0.42 21.21
CA ASP A 3 -15.51 0.68 20.15
C ASP A 3 -14.80 1.15 18.85
N PHE A 4 -13.58 0.66 18.60
CA PHE A 4 -12.68 1.19 17.57
C PHE A 4 -12.82 0.51 16.19
N ASP A 5 -13.55 -0.62 16.13
CA ASP A 5 -13.68 -1.42 14.91
C ASP A 5 -14.73 -0.86 13.93
N GLY A 6 -15.86 -0.34 14.42
CA GLY A 6 -17.01 0.01 13.57
C GLY A 6 -16.79 1.22 12.65
N GLN A 7 -16.17 2.30 13.15
CA GLN A 7 -15.96 3.53 12.37
C GLN A 7 -14.82 3.42 11.36
N MET A 8 -13.72 2.71 11.69
CA MET A 8 -12.67 2.45 10.70
C MET A 8 -13.18 1.55 9.57
N LEU A 9 -14.08 0.60 9.87
CA LEU A 9 -14.70 -0.23 8.86
C LEU A 9 -15.56 0.59 7.89
N GLU A 10 -16.41 1.49 8.38
CA GLU A 10 -17.27 2.31 7.50
C GLU A 10 -16.45 3.23 6.59
N GLU A 11 -15.40 3.86 7.11
CA GLU A 11 -14.55 4.74 6.31
C GLU A 11 -13.71 3.96 5.28
N ALA A 12 -13.17 2.80 5.68
CA ALA A 12 -12.47 1.89 4.76
C ALA A 12 -13.41 1.34 3.69
N VAL A 13 -14.64 0.96 4.06
CA VAL A 13 -15.68 0.51 3.12
C VAL A 13 -16.06 1.62 2.16
N GLY A 14 -16.21 2.87 2.63
CA GLY A 14 -16.46 4.03 1.77
C GLY A 14 -15.36 4.23 0.72
N ILE A 15 -14.10 4.20 1.16
CA ILE A 15 -12.93 4.33 0.28
C ILE A 15 -12.85 3.17 -0.72
N LEU A 16 -13.11 1.93 -0.28
CA LEU A 16 -13.17 0.76 -1.18
C LEU A 16 -14.30 0.89 -2.20
N ASN A 17 -15.45 1.43 -1.81
CA ASN A 17 -16.60 1.63 -2.70
C ASN A 17 -16.33 2.72 -3.74
N ASP A 18 -15.62 3.80 -3.38
CA ASP A 18 -15.18 4.82 -4.32
C ASP A 18 -14.07 4.30 -5.25
N LEU A 19 -13.13 3.50 -4.74
CA LEU A 19 -12.12 2.83 -5.56
C LEU A 19 -12.75 1.81 -6.53
N ARG A 20 -13.83 1.13 -6.13
CA ARG A 20 -14.56 0.19 -6.99
C ARG A 20 -15.19 0.89 -8.21
N LYS A 21 -15.59 2.15 -8.05
CA LYS A 21 -16.13 3.00 -9.13
C LYS A 21 -15.03 3.66 -9.97
N CYS A 22 -13.78 3.59 -9.52
CA CYS A 22 -12.63 4.21 -10.15
C CYS A 22 -11.96 3.20 -11.10
N SER A 23 -12.21 3.30 -12.40
CA SER A 23 -11.53 2.44 -13.41
C SER A 23 -10.12 2.92 -13.75
N ASN A 24 -9.50 3.73 -12.90
CA ASN A 24 -8.15 4.20 -13.12
C ASN A 24 -7.15 3.05 -12.98
N PRO A 25 -6.06 3.06 -13.76
CA PRO A 25 -4.98 2.10 -13.58
C PRO A 25 -4.38 2.24 -12.18
N VAL A 26 -4.11 1.10 -11.56
CA VAL A 26 -3.46 1.04 -10.25
C VAL A 26 -1.99 1.44 -10.40
N PRO A 27 -1.41 2.22 -9.46
CA PRO A 27 -0.01 2.55 -9.55
C PRO A 27 0.85 1.27 -9.55
N PRO A 28 1.95 1.22 -10.33
CA PRO A 28 2.74 -0.01 -10.52
C PRO A 28 3.23 -0.67 -9.23
N LEU A 29 3.47 0.14 -8.19
CA LEU A 29 3.88 -0.34 -6.87
C LEU A 29 2.82 -1.27 -6.25
N TYR A 30 1.54 -0.94 -6.40
CA TYR A 30 0.45 -1.75 -5.89
C TYR A 30 0.21 -2.99 -6.77
N THR A 31 0.37 -2.88 -8.10
CA THR A 31 0.20 -4.06 -8.96
C THR A 31 1.23 -5.14 -8.65
N ASP A 32 2.47 -4.73 -8.44
CA ASP A 32 3.58 -5.63 -8.12
C ASP A 32 3.43 -6.29 -6.72
N VAL A 33 2.92 -5.54 -5.73
CA VAL A 33 2.75 -6.03 -4.36
C VAL A 33 1.55 -6.96 -4.20
N PHE A 34 0.43 -6.67 -4.88
CA PHE A 34 -0.78 -7.48 -4.81
C PHE A 34 -0.80 -8.63 -5.84
N GLY A 35 0.27 -8.79 -6.63
CA GLY A 35 0.38 -9.81 -7.67
C GLY A 35 -0.64 -9.61 -8.80
N LEU A 36 -0.98 -8.36 -9.10
CA LEU A 36 -1.93 -7.98 -10.12
C LEU A 36 -1.22 -7.74 -11.47
N PRO A 37 -1.89 -7.95 -12.61
CA PRO A 37 -1.33 -7.60 -13.90
C PRO A 37 -1.05 -6.08 -13.99
N LEU A 38 -0.07 -5.67 -14.80
CA LEU A 38 0.24 -4.25 -15.01
C LEU A 38 -0.92 -3.43 -15.60
N SER A 39 -1.91 -4.11 -16.19
CA SER A 39 -3.16 -3.52 -16.68
C SER A 39 -4.27 -3.44 -15.63
N ALA A 40 -3.99 -3.82 -14.38
CA ALA A 40 -4.99 -3.85 -13.32
C ALA A 40 -5.50 -2.46 -12.95
N THR A 41 -6.79 -2.41 -12.70
CA THR A 41 -7.54 -1.21 -12.31
C THR A 41 -7.80 -1.19 -10.82
N CYS A 42 -8.24 -0.05 -10.28
CA CYS A 42 -8.55 0.03 -8.85
C CYS A 42 -9.65 -0.97 -8.45
N THR A 43 -10.55 -1.33 -9.38
CA THR A 43 -11.52 -2.40 -9.19
C THR A 43 -10.84 -3.75 -8.95
N ASP A 44 -9.87 -4.14 -9.78
CA ASP A 44 -9.12 -5.40 -9.61
C ASP A 44 -8.38 -5.45 -8.26
N LEU A 45 -7.86 -4.30 -7.81
CA LEU A 45 -7.21 -4.18 -6.50
C LEU A 45 -8.21 -4.38 -5.35
N VAL A 46 -9.41 -3.80 -5.44
CA VAL A 46 -10.46 -3.98 -4.44
C VAL A 46 -10.90 -5.44 -4.38
N GLU A 47 -11.16 -6.08 -5.53
CA GLU A 47 -11.52 -7.50 -5.58
C GLU A 47 -10.42 -8.38 -4.97
N ARG A 48 -9.15 -8.03 -5.20
CA ARG A 48 -8.01 -8.74 -4.63
C ARG A 48 -7.91 -8.60 -3.12
N VAL A 49 -8.30 -7.46 -2.57
CA VAL A 49 -8.33 -7.17 -1.12
C VAL A 49 -9.54 -7.85 -0.44
N GLU A 50 -10.70 -7.88 -1.09
CA GLU A 50 -11.93 -8.52 -0.56
C GLU A 50 -11.74 -10.04 -0.29
N ILE A 51 -10.81 -10.70 -0.98
CA ILE A 51 -10.53 -12.14 -0.81
C ILE A 51 -9.40 -12.47 0.18
N LEU A 52 -8.78 -11.45 0.80
CA LEU A 52 -7.70 -11.64 1.77
C LEU A 52 -8.22 -12.15 3.13
N SER A 53 -7.42 -12.94 3.83
CA SER A 53 -7.67 -13.26 5.25
C SER A 53 -7.40 -12.05 6.15
N GLU A 54 -7.90 -12.06 7.39
CA GLU A 54 -7.66 -10.97 8.36
C GLU A 54 -6.16 -10.68 8.57
N GLU A 55 -5.34 -11.72 8.61
CA GLU A 55 -3.88 -11.60 8.73
C GLU A 55 -3.27 -10.93 7.48
N GLN A 56 -3.67 -11.37 6.29
CA GLN A 56 -3.23 -10.75 5.03
C GLN A 56 -3.73 -9.31 4.90
N LEU A 57 -4.94 -9.02 5.38
CA LEU A 57 -5.53 -7.69 5.38
C LEU A 57 -4.77 -6.74 6.32
N ALA A 58 -4.30 -7.23 7.47
CA ALA A 58 -3.45 -6.44 8.37
C ALA A 58 -2.10 -6.10 7.71
N ILE A 59 -1.46 -7.08 7.05
CA ILE A 59 -0.20 -6.86 6.32
C ILE A 59 -0.42 -5.90 5.13
N ALA A 60 -1.50 -6.08 4.38
CA ALA A 60 -1.88 -5.21 3.26
C ALA A 60 -2.16 -3.79 3.72
N SER A 61 -2.90 -3.62 4.82
CA SER A 61 -3.19 -2.30 5.41
C SER A 61 -1.91 -1.58 5.83
N TYR A 62 -0.97 -2.30 6.43
CA TYR A 62 0.35 -1.75 6.74
C TYR A 62 1.13 -1.37 5.48
N ALA A 63 1.09 -2.20 4.43
CA ALA A 63 1.70 -1.91 3.13
C ALA A 63 1.14 -0.61 2.52
N PHE A 64 -0.18 -0.44 2.52
CA PHE A 64 -0.84 0.78 2.04
C PHE A 64 -0.33 2.04 2.75
N GLN A 65 -0.13 1.98 4.08
CA GLN A 65 0.37 3.11 4.85
C GLN A 65 1.83 3.46 4.50
N VAL A 66 2.68 2.45 4.33
CA VAL A 66 4.09 2.64 3.94
C VAL A 66 4.17 3.24 2.53
N PHE A 67 3.36 2.73 1.58
CA PHE A 67 3.36 3.21 0.19
C PHE A 67 2.86 4.64 0.09
N ARG A 68 1.77 4.97 0.80
CA ARG A 68 1.27 6.34 0.86
C ARG A 68 2.31 7.29 1.44
N SER A 69 3.05 6.88 2.47
CA SER A 69 4.12 7.67 3.06
C SER A 69 5.25 7.91 2.05
N TYR A 70 5.63 6.88 1.28
CA TYR A 70 6.62 6.99 0.21
C TYR A 70 6.18 7.94 -0.90
N GLU A 71 4.95 7.81 -1.39
CA GLU A 71 4.39 8.71 -2.40
C GLU A 71 4.34 10.17 -1.92
N GLN A 72 4.00 10.40 -0.65
CA GLN A 72 4.04 11.72 -0.05
C GLN A 72 5.46 12.28 -0.02
N MET A 73 6.47 11.47 0.33
CA MET A 73 7.88 11.89 0.28
C MET A 73 8.34 12.22 -1.14
N LEU A 74 7.89 11.47 -2.15
CA LEU A 74 8.20 11.74 -3.56
C LEU A 74 7.59 13.06 -4.06
N ARG A 75 6.47 13.50 -3.47
CA ARG A 75 5.81 14.78 -3.81
C ARG A 75 6.48 15.99 -3.15
N VAL A 76 7.37 15.79 -2.18
CA VAL A 76 8.09 16.89 -1.56
C VAL A 76 9.14 17.41 -2.54
N ASP A 77 9.03 18.67 -2.94
CA ASP A 77 10.06 19.33 -3.72
C ASP A 77 11.30 19.54 -2.84
N THR A 78 12.42 18.91 -3.23
CA THR A 78 13.68 18.96 -2.47
C THR A 78 14.66 20.00 -3.03
N THR A 79 14.26 20.76 -4.06
CA THR A 79 15.12 21.68 -4.80
C THR A 79 15.56 22.86 -3.93
N GLU A 80 14.69 23.30 -3.02
CA GLU A 80 14.96 24.41 -2.09
C GLU A 80 15.57 23.97 -0.74
N MET A 81 15.84 22.68 -0.56
CA MET A 81 16.37 22.16 0.71
C MET A 81 17.86 22.45 0.88
N ALA A 82 18.26 22.81 2.11
CA ALA A 82 19.67 22.90 2.46
C ALA A 82 20.36 21.53 2.31
N PRO A 83 21.67 21.46 2.00
CA PRO A 83 22.37 20.18 1.74
C PRO A 83 22.21 19.13 2.84
N ARG A 84 22.19 19.54 4.12
CA ARG A 84 21.96 18.63 5.26
C ARG A 84 20.53 18.10 5.33
N GLN A 85 19.55 18.92 4.96
CA GLN A 85 18.13 18.52 4.91
C GLN A 85 17.89 17.55 3.76
N ARG A 86 18.51 17.81 2.60
CA ARG A 86 18.47 16.91 1.45
C ARG A 86 19.06 15.53 1.78
N ALA A 87 20.25 15.49 2.38
CA ALA A 87 20.86 14.22 2.79
C ALA A 87 20.01 13.46 3.82
N ALA A 88 19.37 14.16 4.77
CA ALA A 88 18.44 13.55 5.72
C ALA A 88 17.17 13.01 5.02
N SER A 89 16.65 13.74 4.02
CA SER A 89 15.50 13.31 3.21
C SER A 89 15.83 12.09 2.36
N GLU A 90 17.01 12.03 1.75
CA GLU A 90 17.48 10.87 0.99
C GLU A 90 17.64 9.64 1.89
N ALA A 91 18.22 9.80 3.09
CA ALA A 91 18.32 8.71 4.07
C ALA A 91 16.93 8.22 4.56
N GLN A 92 15.96 9.12 4.73
CA GLN A 92 14.58 8.76 5.05
C GLN A 92 13.92 8.00 3.90
N MET A 93 14.07 8.47 2.66
CA MET A 93 13.57 7.76 1.47
C MET A 93 14.16 6.36 1.36
N GLU A 94 15.45 6.18 1.60
CA GLU A 94 16.09 4.86 1.56
C GLU A 94 15.53 3.92 2.63
N ARG A 95 15.30 4.40 3.86
CA ARG A 95 14.65 3.61 4.92
C ARG A 95 13.25 3.18 4.52
N VAL A 96 12.47 4.07 3.92
CA VAL A 96 11.13 3.74 3.45
C VAL A 96 11.18 2.73 2.31
N ARG A 97 12.11 2.85 1.36
CA ARG A 97 12.30 1.83 0.30
C ARG A 97 12.60 0.45 0.89
N LEU A 98 13.45 0.35 1.91
CA LEU A 98 13.72 -0.91 2.59
C LEU A 98 12.47 -1.48 3.28
N LEU A 99 11.65 -0.61 3.90
CA LEU A 99 10.37 -1.02 4.49
C LEU A 99 9.39 -1.51 3.41
N ILE A 100 9.33 -0.84 2.26
CA ILE A 100 8.53 -1.26 1.11
C ILE A 100 8.92 -2.67 0.68
N GLU A 101 10.20 -2.92 0.43
CA GLU A 101 10.67 -4.23 -0.03
C GLU A 101 10.36 -5.32 0.99
N ARG A 102 10.58 -5.06 2.28
CA ARG A 102 10.27 -6.01 3.35
C ARG A 102 8.77 -6.31 3.44
N THR A 103 7.93 -5.29 3.39
CA THR A 103 6.48 -5.46 3.47
C THR A 103 5.92 -6.11 2.20
N LYS A 104 6.50 -5.81 1.03
CA LYS A 104 6.22 -6.50 -0.22
C LYS A 104 6.53 -7.99 -0.09
N SER A 105 7.72 -8.37 0.35
CA SER A 105 8.07 -9.79 0.57
C SER A 105 7.09 -10.46 1.51
N ALA A 106 6.80 -9.86 2.67
CA ALA A 106 5.87 -10.44 3.64
C ALA A 106 4.45 -10.61 3.06
N LEU A 107 3.97 -9.65 2.26
CA LEU A 107 2.65 -9.76 1.63
C LEU A 107 2.64 -10.81 0.51
N VAL A 108 3.69 -10.86 -0.31
CA VAL A 108 3.83 -11.85 -1.39
C VAL A 108 3.92 -13.25 -0.81
N GLU A 109 4.66 -13.46 0.28
CA GLU A 109 4.71 -14.73 1.02
C GLU A 109 3.32 -15.10 1.54
N ALA A 110 2.68 -14.20 2.29
CA ALA A 110 1.36 -14.45 2.85
C ALA A 110 0.29 -14.72 1.78
N ILE A 111 0.37 -14.07 0.62
CA ILE A 111 -0.52 -14.28 -0.52
C ILE A 111 -0.18 -15.58 -1.27
N GLY A 112 1.11 -15.84 -1.48
CA GLY A 112 1.62 -16.97 -2.27
C GLY A 112 1.40 -18.32 -1.60
N GLU A 113 1.42 -18.38 -0.27
CA GLU A 113 1.17 -19.60 0.52
C GLU A 113 -0.23 -20.23 0.26
N ARG A 114 -1.18 -19.51 -0.37
CA ARG A 114 -2.47 -20.09 -0.79
C ARG A 114 -2.46 -20.81 -2.14
N ASN A 115 -1.44 -20.65 -2.98
CA ASN A 115 -1.39 -21.29 -4.30
C ASN A 115 -0.68 -22.67 -4.30
N GLU A 116 -0.17 -23.14 -3.15
CA GLU A 116 0.49 -24.45 -3.00
C GLU A 116 -0.33 -25.50 -2.22
N LYS A 117 -1.67 -25.40 -2.20
CA LYS A 117 -2.53 -26.49 -1.69
C LYS A 117 -3.58 -26.96 -2.67
#